data_AF-X1CZF3-F1
#
_entry.id   AF-X1CZF3-F1
#
_cell.length_a   1.000
_cell.length_b   1.000
_cell.length_c   1.000
_cell.angle_alpha   90.00
_cell.angle_beta   90.00
_cell.angle_gamma   90.00
#
_symmetry.space_group_name_H-M   'P 1'
#
loop_
_entity.id
_entity.type
_entity.pdbx_description
1 polymer ?
#
loop_
_entity_poly.entity_id
_entity_poly.type
_entity_poly.pdbx_seq_one_letter_code
_entity_poly.pdbx_strand_id
1 'polypeptide(L)'
;MENIRDSVVASLNELKINDIKEIVYNPSYDELYEYEMESSLEGFEKGQLTELDTVNVMTGIFTGRSPKDKFIVEDDVTKDTMWWTSELAKNDNKPTTQKVWNELKSLVVDQLSGKKLFIVDTFCGANEDTRLKVRFIMEVAW
;
A
#
# COMPACT_ATOMS: atom_id res chain seq x y z
N MET A 1 1.79 24.96 -2.77
CA MET A 1 2.24 23.89 -1.88
C MET A 1 1.15 23.49 -0.89
N GLU A 2 0.42 24.44 -0.28
CA GLU A 2 -0.79 24.16 0.54
C GLU A 2 -1.80 23.21 -0.14
N ASN A 3 -2.07 23.40 -1.44
CA ASN A 3 -3.04 22.60 -2.19
C ASN A 3 -2.75 21.08 -2.24
N ILE A 4 -1.47 20.66 -2.23
CA ILE A 4 -1.12 19.23 -2.29
C ILE A 4 -1.33 18.56 -0.94
N ARG A 5 -0.92 19.22 0.15
CA ARG A 5 -1.09 18.70 1.51
C ARG A 5 -2.57 18.56 1.87
N ASP A 6 -3.39 19.53 1.48
CA ASP A 6 -4.84 19.48 1.67
C ASP A 6 -5.48 18.34 0.87
N SER A 7 -5.02 18.10 -0.36
CA SER A 7 -5.48 16.97 -1.18
C SER A 7 -5.11 15.61 -0.58
N VAL A 8 -3.93 15.50 0.05
CA VAL A 8 -3.52 14.29 0.78
C VAL A 8 -4.44 14.05 1.96
N VAL A 9 -4.63 15.06 2.82
CA VAL A 9 -5.49 14.95 4.01
C VAL A 9 -6.93 14.66 3.63
N ALA A 10 -7.49 15.32 2.61
CA ALA A 10 -8.84 15.07 2.13
C ALA A 10 -9.02 13.61 1.69
N SER A 11 -8.07 13.06 0.92
CA SER A 11 -8.10 11.67 0.48
C SER A 11 -8.04 10.67 1.64
N LEU A 12 -7.24 10.94 2.66
CA LEU A 12 -7.16 10.08 3.85
C LEU A 12 -8.47 10.10 4.64
N ASN A 13 -9.11 11.27 4.76
CA ASN A 13 -10.43 11.42 5.37
C ASN A 13 -11.53 10.69 4.58
N GLU A 14 -11.50 10.74 3.24
CA GLU A 14 -12.44 9.99 2.38
C GLU A 14 -12.30 8.47 2.56
N LEU A 15 -11.07 7.99 2.78
CA LEU A 15 -10.79 6.59 3.12
C LEU A 15 -11.16 6.24 4.56
N LYS A 16 -11.50 7.25 5.39
CA LYS A 16 -11.82 7.14 6.81
C LYS A 16 -10.64 6.71 7.70
N ILE A 17 -9.41 7.01 7.27
CA ILE A 17 -8.21 6.84 8.10
C ILE A 17 -8.14 8.03 9.05
N ASN A 18 -8.36 7.80 10.34
CA ASN A 18 -8.58 8.86 11.33
C ASN A 18 -7.37 9.03 12.27
N ASP A 19 -7.35 10.14 13.00
CA ASP A 19 -6.41 10.40 14.09
C ASP A 19 -4.91 10.27 13.74
N ILE A 20 -4.58 10.49 12.47
CA ILE A 20 -3.21 10.40 11.93
C ILE A 20 -2.30 11.34 12.73
N LYS A 21 -1.20 10.79 13.27
CA LYS A 21 -0.27 11.53 14.14
C LYS A 21 0.69 12.38 13.34
N GLU A 22 1.16 11.85 12.21
CA GLU A 22 2.16 12.47 11.37
C GLU A 22 1.99 11.96 9.93
N ILE A 23 2.17 12.85 8.96
CA ILE A 23 2.16 12.53 7.55
C ILE A 23 3.55 12.86 6.99
N VAL A 24 4.25 11.84 6.53
CA VAL A 24 5.50 11.95 5.77
C VAL A 24 5.14 11.79 4.30
N TYR A 25 5.09 12.90 3.56
CA TYR A 25 4.62 12.93 2.18
C TYR A 25 5.77 13.00 1.18
N ASN A 26 5.83 12.05 0.25
CA ASN A 26 6.88 11.87 -0.76
C ASN A 26 8.28 12.06 -0.16
N PRO A 27 8.65 11.26 0.86
CA PRO A 27 9.96 11.37 1.49
C PRO A 27 11.07 11.20 0.44
N SER A 28 12.13 11.96 0.63
CA SER A 28 13.39 11.79 -0.08
C SER A 28 14.06 10.48 0.32
N TYR A 29 15.05 10.05 -0.47
CA TYR A 29 15.85 8.88 -0.12
C TYR A 29 16.62 9.06 1.19
N ASP A 30 17.10 10.27 1.48
CA ASP A 30 17.80 10.57 2.72
C ASP A 30 16.87 10.46 3.93
N GLU A 31 15.64 10.98 3.83
CA GLU A 31 14.62 10.82 4.87
C GLU A 31 14.25 9.35 5.09
N LEU A 32 14.04 8.57 4.01
CA LEU A 32 13.76 7.14 4.12
C LEU A 32 14.88 6.39 4.83
N TYR A 33 16.13 6.67 4.47
CA TYR A 33 17.29 6.07 5.13
C TYR A 33 17.30 6.37 6.63
N GLU A 34 17.03 7.61 7.04
CA GLU A 34 16.94 7.98 8.46
C GLU A 34 15.82 7.20 9.18
N TYR A 35 14.63 7.11 8.58
CA TYR A 35 13.52 6.35 9.16
C TYR A 35 13.82 4.86 9.25
N GLU A 36 14.43 4.25 8.24
CA GLU A 36 14.78 2.83 8.20
C GLU A 36 15.85 2.45 9.22
N MET A 37 16.67 3.40 9.66
CA MET A 37 17.76 3.21 10.64
C MET A 37 17.35 3.56 12.08
N GLU A 38 16.09 3.93 12.33
CA GLU A 38 15.61 4.21 13.69
C GLU A 38 15.81 3.00 14.62
N SER A 39 16.48 3.22 15.75
CA SER A 39 16.81 2.14 16.71
C SER A 39 15.60 1.52 17.40
N SER A 40 14.44 2.18 17.33
CA SER A 40 13.16 1.73 17.89
C SER A 40 12.41 0.75 17.00
N LEU A 41 12.84 0.51 15.76
CA LEU A 41 12.15 -0.40 14.86
C LEU A 41 12.28 -1.85 15.33
N GLU A 42 11.17 -2.57 15.29
CA GLU A 42 11.05 -3.95 15.74
C GLU A 42 10.54 -4.87 14.63
N GLY A 43 10.70 -6.19 14.84
CA GLY A 43 10.16 -7.19 13.91
C GLY A 43 10.65 -7.01 12.48
N PHE A 44 9.70 -6.97 11.53
CA PHE A 44 9.99 -6.83 10.10
C PHE A 44 10.17 -5.38 9.65
N GLU A 45 9.91 -4.40 10.52
CA GLU A 45 10.12 -2.98 10.19
C GLU A 45 11.62 -2.63 10.17
N LYS A 46 12.42 -3.39 10.92
CA LYS A 46 13.84 -3.13 11.11
C LYS A 46 14.67 -3.31 9.83
N GLY A 47 15.29 -2.22 9.39
CA GLY A 47 16.37 -2.23 8.41
C GLY A 47 17.72 -2.63 9.00
N GLN A 48 18.61 -3.13 8.14
CA GLN A 48 20.00 -3.41 8.46
C GLN A 48 20.90 -2.80 7.40
N LEU A 49 21.84 -1.95 7.81
CA LEU A 49 22.85 -1.41 6.91
C LEU A 49 23.86 -2.51 6.57
N THR A 50 24.00 -2.81 5.28
CA THR A 50 24.99 -3.76 4.77
C THR A 50 26.36 -3.08 4.58
N GLU A 51 27.40 -3.88 4.38
CA GLU A 51 28.75 -3.38 4.02
C GLU A 51 28.82 -2.68 2.65
N LEU A 52 27.73 -2.72 1.89
CA LEU A 52 27.57 -2.09 0.57
C LEU A 52 26.81 -0.76 0.64
N ASP A 53 26.67 -0.18 1.84
CA ASP A 53 25.91 1.06 2.08
C ASP A 53 24.46 0.99 1.58
N THR A 54 23.87 -0.20 1.61
CA THR A 54 22.49 -0.45 1.21
C THR A 54 21.72 -1.00 2.39
N VAL A 55 20.49 -0.51 2.59
CA VAL A 55 19.58 -1.04 3.61
C VAL A 55 18.99 -2.37 3.13
N ASN A 56 19.06 -3.38 3.99
CA ASN A 56 18.41 -4.67 3.81
C ASN A 56 17.29 -4.86 4.84
N VAL A 57 16.21 -5.50 4.42
CA VAL A 57 15.05 -5.82 5.26
C VAL A 57 14.68 -7.30 5.11
N MET A 58 14.02 -7.83 6.12
CA MET A 58 13.54 -9.22 6.14
C MET A 58 12.01 -9.24 6.15
N THR A 59 11.39 -10.00 5.25
CA THR A 59 9.92 -10.09 5.11
C THR A 59 9.31 -11.33 5.79
N GLY A 60 10.09 -11.99 6.64
CA GLY A 60 9.67 -13.20 7.35
C GLY A 60 9.38 -14.37 6.41
N ILE A 61 8.22 -15.00 6.56
CA ILE A 61 7.81 -16.13 5.71
C ILE A 61 7.33 -15.68 4.32
N PHE A 62 7.05 -14.39 4.12
CA PHE A 62 6.53 -13.84 2.87
C PHE A 62 7.67 -13.46 1.92
N THR A 63 8.39 -14.47 1.45
CA THR A 63 9.56 -14.31 0.55
C THR A 63 9.21 -14.31 -0.94
N GLY A 64 7.92 -14.23 -1.26
CA GLY A 64 7.41 -14.23 -2.62
C GLY A 64 5.93 -13.85 -2.68
N ARG A 65 5.34 -13.96 -3.87
CA ARG A 65 3.91 -13.69 -4.07
C ARG A 65 3.04 -14.76 -3.41
N SER A 66 1.87 -14.37 -2.94
CA SER A 66 0.81 -15.26 -2.45
C SER A 66 -0.37 -15.32 -3.43
N PRO A 67 -0.25 -16.02 -4.59
CA PRO A 67 -1.30 -16.06 -5.61
C PRO A 67 -2.64 -16.61 -5.09
N LYS A 68 -2.58 -17.51 -4.10
CA LYS A 68 -3.76 -18.09 -3.44
C LYS A 68 -4.56 -17.09 -2.60
N ASP A 69 -3.97 -15.94 -2.27
CA ASP A 69 -4.61 -14.88 -1.48
C ASP A 69 -4.99 -13.65 -2.32
N LYS A 70 -4.84 -13.73 -3.66
CA LYS A 70 -5.30 -12.69 -4.59
C LYS A 70 -6.80 -12.80 -4.83
N PHE A 71 -7.55 -11.76 -4.54
CA PHE A 71 -8.98 -11.65 -4.85
C PHE A 71 -9.30 -10.34 -5.57
N ILE A 72 -10.37 -10.35 -6.37
CA ILE A 72 -10.90 -9.18 -7.07
C ILE A 72 -12.40 -9.14 -6.78
N VAL A 73 -12.92 -7.96 -6.42
CA VAL A 73 -14.35 -7.80 -6.16
C VAL A 73 -15.11 -8.02 -7.46
N GLU A 74 -16.10 -8.91 -7.43
CA GLU A 74 -17.04 -9.10 -8.53
C GLU A 74 -18.23 -8.16 -8.31
N ASP A 75 -18.27 -7.08 -9.09
CA ASP A 75 -19.30 -6.04 -9.06
C ASP A 75 -19.74 -5.68 -10.49
N ASP A 76 -20.58 -4.65 -10.64
CA ASP A 76 -21.08 -4.23 -11.95
C ASP A 76 -19.98 -3.71 -12.89
N VAL A 77 -18.80 -3.34 -12.39
CA VAL A 77 -17.66 -2.89 -13.19
C VAL A 77 -16.86 -4.09 -13.72
N THR A 78 -16.64 -5.10 -12.87
CA THR A 78 -15.71 -6.20 -13.16
C THR A 78 -16.37 -7.45 -13.71
N LYS A 79 -17.65 -7.71 -13.38
CA LYS A 79 -18.31 -9.00 -13.66
C LYS A 79 -18.20 -9.45 -15.12
N ASP A 80 -18.37 -8.54 -16.07
CA ASP A 80 -18.45 -8.85 -17.50
C ASP A 80 -17.12 -8.65 -18.25
N THR A 81 -16.12 -8.05 -17.61
CA THR A 81 -14.86 -7.64 -18.27
C THR A 81 -13.62 -8.34 -17.73
N MET A 82 -13.67 -8.83 -16.48
CA MET A 82 -12.56 -9.54 -15.87
C MET A 82 -12.46 -10.98 -16.38
N TRP A 83 -11.23 -11.45 -16.58
CA TRP A 83 -10.97 -12.85 -16.87
C TRP A 83 -10.97 -13.68 -15.59
N TRP A 84 -12.17 -14.10 -15.15
CA TRP A 84 -12.36 -14.88 -13.93
C TRP A 84 -11.75 -16.29 -14.02
N THR A 85 -11.31 -16.81 -12.88
CA THR A 85 -10.85 -18.20 -12.78
C THR A 85 -12.02 -19.17 -13.00
N SER A 86 -11.76 -20.28 -13.69
CA SER A 86 -12.75 -21.34 -13.94
C SER A 86 -12.06 -22.70 -14.08
N GLU A 87 -12.86 -23.78 -14.11
CA GLU A 87 -12.33 -25.13 -14.36
C GLU A 87 -11.69 -25.27 -15.75
N LEU A 88 -12.19 -24.54 -16.75
CA LEU A 88 -11.66 -24.58 -18.12
C LEU A 88 -10.40 -23.74 -18.30
N ALA A 89 -10.29 -22.63 -17.55
CA ALA A 89 -9.19 -21.69 -17.63
C ALA A 89 -8.79 -21.23 -16.22
N LYS A 90 -7.93 -22.02 -15.58
CA LYS A 90 -7.51 -21.78 -14.21
C LYS A 90 -6.50 -20.63 -14.14
N ASN A 91 -6.81 -19.62 -13.34
CA ASN A 91 -5.94 -18.48 -13.05
C ASN A 91 -6.17 -17.98 -11.61
N ASP A 92 -5.49 -16.91 -11.20
CA ASP A 92 -5.55 -16.39 -9.82
C ASP A 92 -6.64 -15.32 -9.58
N ASN A 93 -7.42 -14.93 -10.60
CA ASN A 93 -8.48 -13.93 -10.48
C ASN A 93 -9.71 -14.55 -9.82
N LYS A 94 -9.63 -14.72 -8.49
CA LYS A 94 -10.69 -15.25 -7.64
C LYS A 94 -11.70 -14.15 -7.32
N PRO A 95 -13.00 -14.36 -7.54
CA PRO A 95 -14.01 -13.38 -7.17
C PRO A 95 -14.12 -13.27 -5.65
N THR A 96 -14.45 -12.08 -5.15
CA THR A 96 -14.92 -11.84 -3.79
C THR A 96 -16.12 -10.89 -3.81
N THR A 97 -16.80 -10.74 -2.69
CA THR A 97 -18.00 -9.91 -2.58
C THR A 97 -17.68 -8.51 -2.03
N GLN A 98 -18.52 -7.53 -2.35
CA GLN A 98 -18.44 -6.18 -1.75
C GLN A 98 -18.49 -6.22 -0.21
N LYS A 99 -19.25 -7.16 0.36
CA LYS A 99 -19.33 -7.33 1.81
C LYS A 99 -17.97 -7.69 2.42
N VAL A 100 -17.32 -8.73 1.88
CA VAL A 100 -15.99 -9.16 2.33
C VAL A 100 -14.95 -8.05 2.13
N TRP A 101 -15.00 -7.36 0.99
CA TRP A 101 -14.14 -6.20 0.75
C TRP A 101 -14.32 -5.09 1.80
N ASN A 102 -15.56 -4.76 2.18
CA ASN A 102 -15.81 -3.73 3.19
C ASN A 102 -15.23 -4.12 4.56
N GLU A 103 -15.32 -5.40 4.94
CA GLU A 103 -14.74 -5.92 6.18
C GLU A 103 -13.20 -5.82 6.15
N LEU A 104 -12.56 -6.24 5.05
CA LEU A 104 -11.12 -6.14 4.86
C LEU A 104 -10.64 -4.68 4.82
N LYS A 105 -11.39 -3.80 4.15
CA LYS A 105 -11.10 -2.37 4.12
C LYS A 105 -11.16 -1.77 5.52
N SER A 106 -12.16 -2.13 6.34
CA SER A 106 -12.24 -1.66 7.72
C SER A 106 -11.00 -2.08 8.51
N LEU A 107 -10.58 -3.34 8.40
CA LEU A 107 -9.40 -3.84 9.10
C LEU A 107 -8.14 -3.03 8.76
N VAL A 108 -7.93 -2.72 7.48
CA VAL A 108 -6.77 -1.91 7.04
C VAL A 108 -6.89 -0.46 7.53
N VAL A 109 -8.07 0.14 7.43
CA VAL A 109 -8.31 1.52 7.88
C VAL A 109 -8.10 1.66 9.38
N ASP A 110 -8.61 0.70 10.16
CA ASP A 110 -8.44 0.66 11.62
C ASP A 110 -6.96 0.48 11.98
N GLN A 111 -6.23 -0.38 11.26
CA GLN A 111 -4.79 -0.58 11.44
C GLN A 111 -3.98 0.68 11.16
N LEU A 112 -4.31 1.46 10.12
CA LEU A 112 -3.56 2.66 9.73
C LEU A 112 -3.96 3.92 10.52
N SER A 113 -5.13 3.91 11.16
CA SER A 113 -5.61 5.04 11.96
C SER A 113 -4.76 5.24 13.22
N GLY A 114 -4.60 6.47 13.67
CA GLY A 114 -3.88 6.77 14.91
C GLY A 114 -2.35 6.71 14.82
N LYS A 115 -1.76 6.59 13.62
CA LYS A 115 -0.32 6.34 13.40
C LYS A 115 0.39 7.45 12.64
N LYS A 116 1.73 7.36 12.61
CA LYS A 116 2.55 8.01 11.57
C LYS A 116 2.34 7.26 10.26
N LEU A 117 2.12 7.98 9.17
CA LEU A 117 1.93 7.40 7.84
C LEU A 117 2.90 8.00 6.83
N PHE A 118 3.47 7.13 6.01
CA PHE A 118 4.21 7.44 4.82
C PHE A 118 3.25 7.43 3.63
N ILE A 119 3.22 8.52 2.89
CA ILE A 119 2.35 8.72 1.73
C ILE A 119 3.22 8.98 0.51
N VAL A 120 3.07 8.14 -0.52
CA VAL A 120 3.85 8.28 -1.76
C VAL A 120 2.91 8.36 -2.95
N ASP A 121 2.90 9.52 -3.60
CA ASP A 121 2.25 9.71 -4.90
C ASP A 121 3.25 9.45 -6.02
N THR A 122 2.90 8.52 -6.91
CA THR A 122 3.74 8.11 -8.04
C THR A 122 2.92 7.76 -9.28
N PHE A 123 3.59 7.41 -10.36
CA PHE A 123 2.98 7.01 -11.62
C PHE A 123 3.29 5.55 -11.95
N CYS A 124 2.28 4.83 -12.43
CA CYS A 124 2.45 3.53 -13.07
C CYS A 124 2.23 3.69 -14.57
N GLY A 125 3.31 3.55 -15.35
CA GLY A 125 3.36 3.89 -16.79
C GLY A 125 4.13 5.19 -17.03
N ALA A 126 5.04 5.16 -18.01
CA ALA A 126 5.91 6.31 -18.32
C ALA A 126 5.19 7.41 -19.11
N ASN A 127 4.23 7.02 -19.97
CA ASN A 127 3.54 7.95 -20.85
C ASN A 127 2.38 8.65 -20.13
N GLU A 128 2.30 9.97 -20.28
CA GLU A 128 1.31 10.79 -19.57
C GLU A 128 -0.14 10.48 -19.95
N ASP A 129 -0.38 10.10 -21.20
CA ASP A 129 -1.71 9.81 -21.76
C ASP A 129 -2.35 8.51 -21.22
N THR A 130 -1.54 7.63 -20.62
CA THR A 130 -1.95 6.27 -20.27
C THR A 130 -1.54 5.87 -18.85
N ARG A 131 -0.75 6.69 -18.15
CA ARG A 131 -0.30 6.39 -16.78
C ARG A 131 -1.43 6.43 -15.76
N LEU A 132 -1.32 5.58 -14.76
CA LEU A 132 -2.12 5.66 -13.54
C LEU A 132 -1.42 6.56 -12.51
N LYS A 133 -2.20 7.42 -11.86
CA LYS A 133 -1.77 8.14 -10.65
C LYS A 133 -2.06 7.28 -9.44
N VAL A 134 -1.02 6.84 -8.75
CA VAL A 134 -1.14 5.88 -7.64
C VAL A 134 -0.65 6.54 -6.36
N ARG A 135 -1.46 6.41 -5.29
CA ARG A 135 -1.11 6.83 -3.94
C ARG A 135 -0.90 5.59 -3.08
N PHE A 136 0.30 5.46 -2.52
CA PHE A 136 0.62 4.46 -1.50
C PHE A 136 0.45 5.08 -0.10
N ILE A 137 -0.06 4.28 0.83
CA ILE A 137 -0.30 4.66 2.23
C ILE A 137 0.22 3.50 3.08
N MET A 138 1.26 3.75 3.87
CA MET A 138 1.91 2.74 4.70
C MET A 138 2.32 3.32 6.05
N GLU A 139 2.43 2.45 7.06
CA GLU A 139 2.94 2.82 8.39
C GLU A 139 4.44 2.50 8.57
N VAL A 140 5.03 1.75 7.63
CA VAL A 140 6.44 1.34 7.60
C VAL A 140 7.15 2.10 6.49
N ALA A 141 8.41 2.49 6.72
CA ALA A 141 9.18 3.34 5.79
C ALA A 141 9.63 2.61 4.50
N TRP A 142 10.09 1.36 4.62
CA TRP A 142 10.62 0.57 3.50
C TRP A 142 9.55 -0.12 2.64
#